data_AF-A0A1B6EFZ4-F1
#
_entry.id   AF-A0A1B6EFZ4-F1
#
_cell.length_a   1.000
_cell.length_b   1.000
_cell.length_c   1.000
_cell.angle_alpha   90.00
_cell.angle_beta   90.00
_cell.angle_gamma   90.00
#
_symmetry.space_group_name_H-M   'P 1'
#
loop_
_entity.id
_entity.type
_entity.pdbx_description
1 polymer ?
#
loop_
_entity_poly.entity_id
_entity_poly.type
_entity_poly.pdbx_seq_one_letter_code
_entity_poly.pdbx_strand_id
1 'polypeptide(L)'
;MKIFGIQFAPLDIPLERRLQTLAAACWFGTLAFLPFIGLFTLIYFILFTRYWMFGLLYATWICYDRKISENGGRRFQWIRNWRWWHYFRYYFPLTLLKTADLPPGRNYLLCTFPHGILCSGAFGVFATNHSDFAELYPGIVPYLVTISLHFFMPLSRELILGVGGVSASRESIMHLCNDQKESKAVVLMVGGASEALKCHPGPYTIILNLMKSKF
;
A
#
# COMPACT_ATOMS: atom_id res chain seq x y z
N MET A 1 15.44 25.19 16.23
CA MET A 1 16.32 25.45 17.40
C MET A 1 17.50 24.49 17.32
N LYS A 2 18.77 24.94 17.37
CA LYS A 2 19.92 24.03 17.37
C LYS A 2 20.38 23.82 18.82
N ILE A 3 20.28 22.59 19.34
CA ILE A 3 20.80 22.22 20.66
C ILE A 3 21.73 21.02 20.45
N PHE A 4 22.95 21.08 20.99
CA PHE A 4 23.97 20.01 20.85
C PHE A 4 24.23 19.57 19.40
N GLY A 5 24.21 20.50 18.45
CA GLY A 5 24.41 20.20 17.01
C GLY A 5 23.19 19.59 16.31
N ILE A 6 22.14 19.23 17.04
CA ILE A 6 20.89 18.71 16.49
C ILE A 6 19.97 19.89 16.14
N GLN A 7 19.57 19.97 14.88
CA GLN A 7 18.61 20.97 14.41
C GLN A 7 17.19 20.48 14.67
N PHE A 8 16.63 20.88 15.80
CA PHE A 8 15.25 20.59 16.15
C PHE A 8 14.29 21.42 15.32
N ALA A 9 13.16 20.78 14.98
CA ALA A 9 12.03 21.43 14.35
C ALA A 9 11.63 22.70 15.15
N PRO A 10 11.29 23.81 14.48
CA PRO A 10 10.81 25.01 15.17
C PRO A 10 9.61 24.69 16.08
N LEU A 11 9.54 25.34 17.24
CA LEU A 11 8.41 25.14 18.17
C LEU A 11 7.14 25.83 17.68
N ASP A 12 7.27 26.83 16.81
CA ASP A 12 6.17 27.56 16.18
C ASP A 12 5.87 26.98 14.78
N ILE A 13 5.26 25.79 14.78
CA ILE A 13 4.79 25.11 13.57
C ILE A 13 3.26 24.99 13.66
N PRO A 14 2.52 25.39 12.60
CA PRO A 14 1.07 25.23 12.56
C PRO A 14 0.62 23.80 12.83
N LEU A 15 -0.52 23.63 13.50
CA LEU A 15 -1.07 22.31 13.84
C LEU A 15 -1.17 21.39 12.61
N GLU A 16 -1.56 21.94 11.46
CA GLU A 16 -1.67 21.17 10.23
C GLU A 16 -0.35 20.51 9.82
N ARG A 17 0.77 21.24 9.88
CA ARG A 17 2.09 20.68 9.58
C ARG A 17 2.48 19.60 10.58
N ARG A 18 2.10 19.73 11.85
CA ARG A 18 2.31 18.68 12.87
C ARG A 18 1.51 17.43 12.55
N LEU A 19 0.25 17.58 12.12
CA LEU A 19 -0.61 16.47 11.70
C LEU A 19 -0.07 15.78 10.44
N GLN A 20 0.48 16.54 9.48
CA GLN A 20 1.18 16.00 8.31
C GLN A 20 2.40 15.15 8.72
N THR A 21 3.26 15.67 9.59
CA THR A 21 4.42 14.92 10.11
C THR A 21 3.98 13.68 10.89
N LEU A 22 2.97 13.80 11.74
CA LEU A 22 2.42 12.68 12.49
C LEU A 22 1.81 11.63 11.55
N ALA A 23 1.14 12.05 10.49
CA ALA A 23 0.57 11.15 9.50
C ALA A 23 1.63 10.35 8.75
N ALA A 24 2.71 11.01 8.33
CA ALA A 24 3.86 10.33 7.75
C ALA A 24 4.51 9.37 8.75
N ALA A 25 4.76 9.80 9.98
CA ALA A 25 5.34 8.95 11.03
C ALA A 25 4.47 7.73 11.33
N CYS A 26 3.15 7.89 11.44
CA CYS A 26 2.21 6.80 11.62
C CYS A 26 2.14 5.88 10.40
N TRP A 27 2.33 6.37 9.18
CA TRP A 27 2.44 5.53 7.98
C TRP A 27 3.67 4.61 8.07
N PHE A 28 4.84 5.18 8.34
CA PHE A 28 6.08 4.42 8.51
C PHE A 28 5.96 3.42 9.68
N GLY A 29 5.44 3.89 10.82
CA GLY A 29 5.23 3.06 12.01
C GLY A 29 4.22 1.93 11.78
N THR A 30 3.13 2.21 11.09
CA THR A 30 2.13 1.18 10.74
C THR A 30 2.76 0.08 9.89
N LEU A 31 3.50 0.42 8.85
CA LEU A 31 4.13 -0.60 8.00
C LEU A 31 5.24 -1.38 8.72
N ALA A 32 6.02 -0.71 9.57
CA ALA A 32 7.13 -1.34 10.28
C ALA A 32 6.67 -2.22 11.46
N PHE A 33 5.69 -1.76 12.24
CA PHE A 33 5.36 -2.36 13.54
C PHE A 33 4.02 -3.09 13.56
N LEU A 34 3.01 -2.66 12.79
CA LEU A 34 1.67 -3.27 12.86
C LEU A 34 1.66 -4.78 12.55
N PRO A 35 2.46 -5.30 11.59
CA PRO A 35 2.54 -6.75 11.36
C PRO A 35 2.97 -7.52 12.60
N PHE A 36 4.01 -7.04 13.29
CA PHE A 36 4.52 -7.67 14.50
C PHE A 36 3.56 -7.51 15.67
N ILE A 37 2.99 -6.32 15.86
CA ILE A 37 1.97 -6.09 16.88
C ILE A 37 0.80 -7.05 16.68
N GLY A 38 0.32 -7.21 15.44
CA GLY A 38 -0.77 -8.14 15.12
C GLY A 38 -0.40 -9.59 15.39
N LEU A 39 0.80 -10.02 15.00
CA LEU A 39 1.27 -11.38 15.25
C LEU A 39 1.42 -11.68 16.74
N PHE A 40 2.10 -10.81 17.50
CA PHE A 40 2.28 -11.00 18.94
C PHE A 40 0.96 -10.92 19.70
N THR A 41 0.06 -10.03 19.29
CA THR A 41 -1.30 -9.97 19.86
C THR A 41 -2.03 -11.28 19.62
N LEU A 42 -2.02 -11.81 18.39
CA LEU A 42 -2.68 -13.08 18.09
C LEU A 42 -2.12 -14.24 18.94
N ILE A 43 -0.79 -14.35 19.03
CA ILE A 43 -0.12 -15.36 19.87
C ILE A 43 -0.50 -15.18 21.34
N TYR A 44 -0.49 -13.94 21.83
CA TYR A 44 -0.83 -13.63 23.22
C TYR A 44 -2.26 -14.04 23.55
N PHE A 45 -3.23 -13.71 22.69
CA PHE A 45 -4.63 -14.09 22.87
C PHE A 45 -4.80 -15.62 22.95
N ILE A 46 -4.13 -16.36 22.07
CA ILE A 46 -4.22 -17.83 22.01
C ILE A 46 -3.59 -18.49 23.24
N LEU A 47 -2.41 -18.05 23.67
CA LEU A 47 -1.61 -18.75 24.67
C LEU A 47 -1.85 -18.26 26.11
N PHE A 48 -2.22 -17.00 26.31
CA PHE A 48 -2.16 -16.36 27.63
C PHE A 48 -3.47 -15.69 28.07
N THR A 49 -4.56 -15.82 27.31
CA THR A 49 -5.85 -15.21 27.68
C THR A 49 -7.00 -16.20 27.69
N ARG A 50 -8.03 -15.92 28.49
CA ARG A 50 -9.32 -16.63 28.45
C ARG A 50 -10.07 -16.48 27.11
N TYR A 51 -9.61 -15.57 26.25
CA TYR A 51 -10.18 -15.25 24.94
C TYR A 51 -9.52 -16.01 23.79
N TRP A 52 -8.78 -17.10 24.09
CA TRP A 52 -8.06 -17.92 23.11
C TRP A 52 -8.92 -18.38 21.93
N MET A 53 -10.22 -18.65 22.16
CA MET A 53 -11.16 -19.02 21.10
C MET A 53 -11.27 -17.94 20.03
N PHE A 54 -11.30 -16.66 20.40
CA PHE A 54 -11.33 -15.56 19.43
C PHE A 54 -10.02 -15.48 18.62
N GLY A 55 -8.88 -15.72 19.28
CA GLY A 55 -7.59 -15.84 18.61
C GLY A 55 -7.58 -16.97 17.57
N LEU A 56 -8.04 -18.17 17.96
CA LEU A 56 -8.13 -19.30 17.03
C LEU A 56 -9.12 -19.07 15.89
N LEU A 57 -10.28 -18.47 16.18
CA LEU A 57 -11.26 -18.11 15.15
C LEU A 57 -10.64 -17.15 14.12
N TYR A 58 -9.90 -16.13 14.59
CA TYR A 58 -9.23 -15.21 13.68
C TYR A 58 -8.09 -15.89 12.90
N ALA A 59 -7.27 -16.72 13.54
CA ALA A 59 -6.23 -17.49 12.85
C ALA A 59 -6.82 -18.41 11.77
N THR A 60 -7.93 -19.09 12.10
CA THR A 60 -8.66 -19.97 11.17
C THR A 60 -9.23 -19.16 10.00
N TRP A 61 -9.78 -17.98 10.29
CA TRP A 61 -10.26 -17.06 9.26
C TRP A 61 -9.12 -16.64 8.31
N ILE A 62 -7.94 -16.29 8.82
CA ILE A 62 -6.79 -15.94 7.97
C ILE A 62 -6.43 -17.10 7.03
N CYS A 63 -6.40 -18.33 7.55
CA CYS A 63 -6.12 -19.52 6.76
C CYS A 63 -7.19 -19.80 5.69
N TYR A 64 -8.47 -19.66 6.05
CA TYR A 64 -9.60 -19.84 5.14
C TYR A 64 -9.60 -18.77 4.03
N ASP A 65 -9.39 -17.52 4.42
CA ASP A 65 -9.45 -16.32 3.58
C ASP A 65 -8.12 -16.03 2.85
N ARG A 66 -7.15 -16.95 2.87
CA ARG A 66 -5.78 -16.71 2.34
C ARG A 66 -5.74 -16.30 0.86
N LYS A 67 -6.69 -16.79 0.06
CA LYS A 67 -6.76 -16.51 -1.39
C LYS A 67 -7.45 -15.18 -1.71
N ILE A 68 -7.99 -14.46 -0.72
CA ILE A 68 -8.72 -13.21 -0.99
C ILE A 68 -7.83 -12.19 -1.70
N SER A 69 -6.55 -12.13 -1.36
CA SER A 69 -5.57 -11.22 -1.97
C SER A 69 -5.29 -11.52 -3.45
N GLU A 70 -5.61 -12.73 -3.91
CA GLU A 70 -5.49 -13.17 -5.31
C GLU A 70 -6.80 -13.07 -6.07
N ASN A 71 -7.92 -12.92 -5.35
CA ASN A 71 -9.27 -12.84 -5.91
C ASN A 71 -9.82 -11.40 -5.87
N GLY A 72 -8.94 -10.40 -5.98
CA GLY A 72 -9.29 -8.98 -6.02
C GLY A 72 -9.35 -8.26 -4.66
N GLY A 73 -9.00 -8.93 -3.57
CA GLY A 73 -8.90 -8.31 -2.24
C GLY A 73 -10.25 -7.94 -1.60
N ARG A 74 -10.21 -7.08 -0.58
CA ARG A 74 -11.39 -6.62 0.16
C ARG A 74 -11.31 -5.12 0.42
N ARG A 75 -11.56 -4.34 -0.63
CA ARG A 75 -11.49 -2.88 -0.60
C ARG A 75 -12.65 -2.28 0.23
N PHE A 76 -12.31 -1.38 1.14
CA PHE A 76 -13.27 -0.65 1.98
C PHE A 76 -13.14 0.85 1.75
N GLN A 77 -14.19 1.46 1.20
CA GLN A 77 -14.21 2.91 0.92
C GLN A 77 -14.02 3.74 2.18
N TRP A 78 -14.57 3.31 3.31
CA TRP A 78 -14.37 3.97 4.60
C TRP A 78 -12.88 4.09 4.97
N ILE A 79 -12.10 3.01 4.78
CA ILE A 79 -10.65 3.01 5.07
C ILE A 79 -9.94 3.92 4.08
N ARG A 80 -10.24 3.85 2.78
CA ARG A 80 -9.62 4.71 1.75
C ARG A 80 -9.93 6.21 1.90
N ASN A 81 -11.02 6.54 2.59
CA ASN A 81 -11.47 7.90 2.89
C ASN A 81 -11.04 8.39 4.29
N TRP A 82 -10.20 7.65 5.02
CA TRP A 82 -9.72 8.14 6.31
C TRP A 82 -9.01 9.49 6.15
N ARG A 83 -9.43 10.46 6.97
CA ARG A 83 -8.85 11.82 7.02
C ARG A 83 -7.34 11.81 7.20
N TRP A 84 -6.78 10.74 7.77
CA TRP A 84 -5.34 10.54 7.92
C TRP A 84 -4.57 10.59 6.60
N TRP A 85 -5.15 10.06 5.52
CA TRP A 85 -4.52 10.01 4.21
C TRP A 85 -4.40 11.39 3.56
N HIS A 86 -5.31 12.32 3.88
CA HIS A 86 -5.18 13.71 3.49
C HIS A 86 -3.86 14.30 4.01
N TYR A 87 -3.61 14.21 5.32
CA TYR A 87 -2.38 14.73 5.91
C TYR A 87 -1.13 14.04 5.35
N PHE A 88 -1.21 12.74 5.10
CA PHE A 88 -0.14 12.00 4.42
C PHE A 88 0.17 12.55 3.02
N ARG A 89 -0.85 12.80 2.19
CA ARG A 89 -0.68 13.37 0.84
C ARG A 89 0.05 14.72 0.89
N TYR A 90 -0.35 15.61 1.80
CA TYR A 90 0.23 16.96 1.89
C TYR A 90 1.60 17.01 2.57
N TYR A 91 1.99 15.96 3.32
CA TYR A 91 3.35 15.82 3.82
C TYR A 91 4.35 15.55 2.67
N PHE A 92 3.98 14.70 1.71
CA PHE A 92 4.83 14.30 0.57
C PHE A 92 4.58 15.10 -0.72
N PRO A 93 4.00 16.30 -0.61
CA PRO A 93 3.19 16.97 -1.65
C PRO A 93 2.89 16.13 -2.91
N LEU A 94 2.10 15.06 -2.76
CA LEU A 94 1.85 14.14 -3.88
C LEU A 94 0.96 14.80 -4.96
N THR A 95 1.49 14.87 -6.18
CA THR A 95 0.81 15.37 -7.39
C THR A 95 0.79 14.29 -8.46
N LEU A 96 -0.37 14.10 -9.10
CA LEU A 96 -0.50 13.20 -10.25
C LEU A 96 -0.59 14.03 -11.53
N LEU A 97 0.41 13.91 -12.41
CA LEU A 97 0.44 14.59 -13.70
C LEU A 97 -0.05 13.64 -14.79
N LYS A 98 -1.19 13.97 -15.39
CA LYS A 98 -1.75 13.21 -16.51
C LYS A 98 -1.00 13.55 -17.80
N THR A 99 -0.36 12.54 -18.40
CA THR A 99 0.37 12.65 -19.67
C THR A 99 -0.35 11.98 -20.84
N ALA A 100 -1.28 11.06 -20.55
CA ALA A 100 -2.06 10.35 -21.54
C ALA A 100 -3.46 10.03 -20.99
N ASP A 101 -4.42 9.92 -21.90
CA ASP A 101 -5.76 9.40 -21.61
C ASP A 101 -5.74 7.89 -21.45
N LEU A 102 -6.47 7.40 -20.44
CA LEU A 102 -6.76 5.98 -20.26
C LEU A 102 -8.27 5.80 -20.46
N PRO A 103 -8.73 5.38 -21.66
CA PRO A 103 -10.15 5.15 -21.91
C PRO A 103 -10.75 4.10 -20.95
N PRO A 104 -11.93 4.35 -20.36
CA PRO A 104 -12.63 3.32 -19.62
C PRO A 104 -13.09 2.17 -20.55
N GLY A 105 -13.53 1.06 -19.95
CA GLY A 105 -13.94 -0.16 -20.63
C GLY A 105 -12.84 -1.20 -20.83
N ARG A 106 -11.65 -0.98 -20.26
CA ARG A 106 -10.53 -1.94 -20.33
C ARG A 106 -9.69 -1.94 -19.07
N ASN A 107 -8.94 -3.01 -18.89
CA ASN A 107 -8.00 -3.17 -17.79
C ASN A 107 -6.58 -2.73 -18.22
N TYR A 108 -5.88 -2.12 -17.27
CA TYR A 108 -4.53 -1.59 -17.43
C TYR A 108 -3.61 -2.25 -16.42
N LEU A 109 -2.42 -2.65 -16.87
CA LEU A 109 -1.29 -2.95 -16.01
C LEU A 109 -0.38 -1.72 -15.99
N LEU A 110 -0.40 -0.97 -14.89
CA LEU A 110 0.44 0.22 -14.71
C LEU A 110 1.70 -0.16 -13.98
N CYS A 111 2.85 0.21 -14.53
CA CYS A 111 4.15 0.02 -13.88
C CYS A 111 4.55 1.31 -13.16
N THR A 112 4.96 1.20 -11.90
CA THR A 112 5.45 2.32 -11.10
C THR A 112 6.93 2.15 -10.78
N PHE A 113 7.71 3.21 -11.04
CA PHE A 113 9.14 3.28 -10.80
C PHE A 113 9.59 4.76 -10.75
N PRO A 114 10.69 5.09 -10.03
CA PRO A 114 11.31 4.25 -9.02
C PRO A 114 10.37 4.03 -7.84
N HIS A 115 10.55 2.96 -7.08
CA HIS A 115 9.80 2.76 -5.85
C HIS A 115 10.74 2.52 -4.66
N GLY A 116 10.58 3.29 -3.58
CA GLY A 116 11.24 2.98 -2.32
C GLY A 116 10.62 1.75 -1.66
N ILE A 117 11.23 1.26 -0.58
CA ILE A 117 10.77 0.06 0.18
C ILE A 117 9.27 0.12 0.50
N LEU A 118 8.74 1.31 0.85
CA LEU A 118 7.36 1.48 1.30
C LEU A 118 6.43 2.05 0.22
N CYS A 119 6.95 2.37 -0.97
CA CYS A 119 6.15 2.81 -2.12
C CYS A 119 5.17 3.97 -1.81
N SER A 120 5.54 4.90 -0.92
CA SER A 120 4.65 5.93 -0.36
C SER A 120 3.90 6.76 -1.43
N GLY A 121 4.55 7.06 -2.55
CA GLY A 121 3.91 7.76 -3.67
C GLY A 121 2.80 6.93 -4.32
N ALA A 122 3.10 5.68 -4.68
CA ALA A 122 2.11 4.77 -5.25
C ALA A 122 0.96 4.49 -4.26
N PHE A 123 1.26 4.30 -2.98
CA PHE A 123 0.23 4.19 -1.95
C PHE A 123 -0.68 5.42 -1.91
N GLY A 124 -0.12 6.62 -1.77
CA GLY A 124 -0.91 7.85 -1.68
C GLY A 124 -1.78 8.09 -2.91
N VAL A 125 -1.27 7.78 -4.11
CA VAL A 125 -1.99 7.97 -5.37
C VAL A 125 -3.06 6.90 -5.60
N PHE A 126 -2.76 5.62 -5.40
CA PHE A 126 -3.62 4.53 -5.88
C PHE A 126 -4.42 3.82 -4.78
N ALA A 127 -3.92 3.83 -3.54
CA ALA A 127 -4.56 3.11 -2.42
C ALA A 127 -5.44 4.00 -1.53
N THR A 128 -5.41 5.32 -1.73
CA THR A 128 -6.26 6.27 -0.98
C THR A 128 -7.23 6.98 -1.93
N ASN A 129 -8.27 7.59 -1.39
CA ASN A 129 -9.20 8.44 -2.17
C ASN A 129 -8.89 9.93 -2.02
N HIS A 130 -7.70 10.26 -1.49
CA HIS A 130 -7.26 11.64 -1.33
C HIS A 130 -6.38 12.10 -2.49
N SER A 131 -6.15 11.29 -3.52
CA SER A 131 -5.42 11.67 -4.73
C SER A 131 -6.37 12.12 -5.86
N ASP A 132 -5.81 12.73 -6.88
CA ASP A 132 -6.58 13.20 -8.05
C ASP A 132 -6.83 12.06 -9.07
N PHE A 133 -6.51 10.81 -8.74
CA PHE A 133 -6.60 9.69 -9.70
C PHE A 133 -8.02 9.47 -10.20
N ALA A 134 -9.01 9.48 -9.30
CA ALA A 134 -10.41 9.27 -9.67
C ALA A 134 -10.98 10.41 -10.53
N GLU A 135 -10.46 11.63 -10.37
CA GLU A 135 -10.84 12.79 -11.16
C GLU A 135 -10.19 12.76 -12.55
N LEU A 136 -8.91 12.38 -12.63
CA LEU A 136 -8.16 12.32 -13.88
C LEU A 136 -8.51 11.10 -14.76
N TYR A 137 -8.91 10.00 -14.12
CA TYR A 137 -9.24 8.71 -14.75
C TYR A 137 -10.59 8.18 -14.25
N PRO A 138 -11.69 8.87 -14.56
CA PRO A 138 -13.01 8.49 -14.08
C PRO A 138 -13.42 7.10 -14.58
N GLY A 139 -14.01 6.31 -13.69
CA GLY A 139 -14.46 4.95 -13.98
C GLY A 139 -13.36 3.89 -13.98
N ILE A 140 -12.10 4.26 -13.73
CA ILE A 140 -10.99 3.31 -13.57
C ILE A 140 -10.70 3.10 -12.08
N VAL A 141 -10.69 1.84 -11.67
CA VAL A 141 -10.45 1.44 -10.27
C VAL A 141 -9.00 1.02 -10.07
N PRO A 142 -8.22 1.70 -9.22
CA PRO A 142 -6.85 1.30 -8.95
C PRO A 142 -6.76 0.18 -7.90
N TYR A 143 -5.96 -0.84 -8.20
CA TYR A 143 -5.56 -1.93 -7.32
C TYR A 143 -4.05 -1.92 -7.16
N LEU A 144 -3.57 -1.75 -5.92
CA LEU A 144 -2.13 -1.68 -5.65
C LEU A 144 -1.59 -3.09 -5.38
N VAL A 145 -0.61 -3.51 -6.17
CA VAL A 145 0.01 -4.83 -6.05
C VAL A 145 1.11 -4.78 -4.99
N THR A 146 1.11 -5.73 -4.05
CA THR A 146 2.13 -5.82 -2.99
C THR A 146 2.53 -7.27 -2.68
N ILE A 147 3.61 -7.44 -1.92
CA ILE A 147 4.19 -8.74 -1.58
C ILE A 147 3.17 -9.58 -0.80
N SER A 148 3.00 -10.84 -1.21
CA SER A 148 1.98 -11.75 -0.67
C SER A 148 2.10 -11.99 0.84
N LEU A 149 3.32 -11.88 1.39
CA LEU A 149 3.59 -12.01 2.83
C LEU A 149 2.71 -11.09 3.68
N HIS A 150 2.39 -9.89 3.19
CA HIS A 150 1.55 -8.93 3.90
C HIS A 150 0.15 -9.48 4.23
N PHE A 151 -0.38 -10.39 3.43
CA PHE A 151 -1.74 -10.91 3.61
C PHE A 151 -1.86 -12.03 4.65
N PHE A 152 -0.72 -12.51 5.18
CA PHE A 152 -0.65 -13.49 6.26
C PHE A 152 -0.45 -12.85 7.63
N MET A 153 -0.07 -11.57 7.69
CA MET A 153 0.21 -10.87 8.94
C MET A 153 -1.08 -10.35 9.59
N PRO A 154 -1.47 -10.82 10.79
CA PRO A 154 -2.71 -10.42 11.45
C PRO A 154 -2.81 -8.90 11.63
N LEU A 155 -4.03 -8.36 11.65
CA LEU A 155 -4.36 -6.91 11.69
C LEU A 155 -3.88 -6.11 10.47
N SER A 156 -2.58 -6.12 10.18
CA SER A 156 -2.00 -5.42 9.02
C SER A 156 -2.60 -5.90 7.69
N ARG A 157 -2.91 -7.19 7.55
CA ARG A 157 -3.61 -7.74 6.38
C ARG A 157 -4.95 -7.03 6.12
N GLU A 158 -5.71 -6.71 7.17
CA GLU A 158 -7.04 -6.11 7.02
C GLU A 158 -6.93 -4.68 6.52
N LEU A 159 -5.94 -3.94 7.00
CA LEU A 159 -5.64 -2.60 6.52
C LEU A 159 -5.24 -2.63 5.04
N ILE A 160 -4.32 -3.54 4.67
CA ILE A 160 -3.81 -3.68 3.30
C ILE A 160 -4.92 -4.09 2.33
N LEU A 161 -5.75 -5.07 2.71
CA LEU A 161 -6.95 -5.42 1.93
C LEU A 161 -7.91 -4.23 1.82
N GLY A 162 -8.14 -3.53 2.93
CA GLY A 162 -9.06 -2.41 3.02
C GLY A 162 -8.71 -1.22 2.14
N VAL A 163 -7.43 -0.90 2.00
CA VAL A 163 -6.98 0.15 1.05
C VAL A 163 -7.04 -0.31 -0.42
N GLY A 164 -7.32 -1.59 -0.68
CA GLY A 164 -7.40 -2.18 -2.02
C GLY A 164 -6.08 -2.81 -2.48
N GLY A 165 -5.25 -3.25 -1.54
CA GLY A 165 -4.03 -3.99 -1.84
C GLY A 165 -4.33 -5.43 -2.28
N VAL A 166 -3.56 -5.92 -3.24
CA VAL A 166 -3.65 -7.28 -3.79
C VAL A 166 -2.27 -7.94 -3.89
N SER A 167 -2.24 -9.28 -4.00
CA SER A 167 -1.00 -10.04 -4.09
C SER A 167 -0.26 -9.77 -5.40
N ALA A 168 1.07 -9.78 -5.36
CA ALA A 168 1.96 -9.76 -6.52
C ALA A 168 2.11 -11.10 -7.24
N SER A 169 1.32 -12.11 -6.86
CA SER A 169 1.27 -13.39 -7.57
C SER A 169 0.71 -13.22 -8.98
N ARG A 170 1.18 -14.08 -9.89
CA ARG A 170 0.70 -14.09 -11.29
C ARG A 170 -0.81 -14.32 -11.34
N GLU A 171 -1.30 -15.21 -10.48
CA GLU A 171 -2.70 -15.57 -10.33
C GLU A 171 -3.55 -14.33 -10.00
N SER A 172 -3.11 -13.52 -9.05
CA SER A 172 -3.76 -12.27 -8.63
C SER A 172 -3.83 -11.24 -9.77
N ILE A 173 -2.69 -10.99 -10.42
CA ILE A 173 -2.60 -10.01 -11.52
C ILE A 173 -3.47 -10.46 -12.69
N MET A 174 -3.39 -11.74 -13.09
CA MET A 174 -4.19 -12.28 -14.18
C MET A 174 -5.68 -12.28 -13.84
N HIS A 175 -6.06 -12.60 -12.60
CA HIS A 175 -7.45 -12.53 -12.15
C HIS A 175 -8.03 -11.13 -12.35
N LEU A 176 -7.30 -10.09 -11.92
CA LEU A 176 -7.73 -8.71 -12.09
C LEU A 176 -7.74 -8.26 -13.56
N CYS A 177 -6.72 -8.61 -14.33
CA CYS A 177 -6.62 -8.22 -15.74
C CYS A 177 -7.67 -8.90 -16.63
N ASN A 178 -8.06 -10.13 -16.31
CA ASN A 178 -9.04 -10.89 -17.09
C ASN A 178 -10.50 -10.55 -16.73
N ASP A 179 -10.76 -10.15 -15.50
CA ASP A 179 -12.12 -9.80 -15.07
C ASP A 179 -12.57 -8.46 -15.69
N GLN A 180 -13.64 -8.50 -16.50
CA GLN A 180 -14.16 -7.35 -17.26
C GLN A 180 -15.33 -6.63 -16.55
N LYS A 181 -15.65 -6.98 -15.29
CA LYS A 181 -16.77 -6.36 -14.56
C LYS A 181 -16.63 -4.84 -14.37
N GLU A 182 -15.39 -4.37 -14.20
CA GLU A 182 -15.05 -2.96 -14.03
C GLU A 182 -13.71 -2.67 -14.72
N SER A 183 -13.49 -1.41 -15.11
CA SER A 183 -12.20 -0.98 -15.67
C SER A 183 -11.19 -0.82 -14.54
N LYS A 184 -10.07 -1.52 -14.62
CA LYS A 184 -9.10 -1.59 -13.52
C LYS A 184 -7.74 -1.07 -13.93
N ALA A 185 -7.06 -0.42 -13.00
CA ALA A 185 -5.64 -0.14 -13.08
C ALA A 185 -4.93 -1.01 -12.04
N VAL A 186 -4.32 -2.10 -12.50
CA VAL A 186 -3.47 -2.96 -11.68
C VAL A 186 -2.09 -2.33 -11.61
N VAL A 187 -1.71 -1.83 -10.44
CA VAL A 187 -0.50 -1.02 -10.26
C VAL A 187 0.62 -1.88 -9.69
N LEU A 188 1.60 -2.19 -10.53
CA LEU A 188 2.76 -3.03 -10.23
C LEU A 188 4.00 -2.17 -9.98
N MET A 189 4.66 -2.40 -8.85
CA MET A 189 6.01 -1.91 -8.60
C MET A 189 7.02 -2.82 -9.33
N VAL A 190 7.67 -2.31 -10.37
CA VAL A 190 8.64 -3.06 -11.17
C VAL A 190 10.04 -3.01 -10.56
N GLY A 191 10.90 -3.98 -10.86
CA GLY A 191 12.26 -4.08 -10.30
C GLY A 191 12.34 -4.72 -8.91
N GLY A 192 11.27 -4.64 -8.11
CA GLY A 192 11.12 -5.39 -6.86
C GLY A 192 12.10 -4.98 -5.76
N ALA A 193 12.47 -5.92 -4.88
CA ALA A 193 13.33 -5.63 -3.73
C ALA A 193 14.71 -5.06 -4.13
N SER A 194 15.28 -5.53 -5.26
CA SER A 194 16.58 -5.09 -5.74
C SER A 194 16.58 -3.62 -6.21
N GLU A 195 15.48 -3.15 -6.81
CA GLU A 195 15.32 -1.73 -7.17
C GLU A 195 15.02 -0.88 -5.94
N ALA A 196 14.18 -1.36 -5.03
CA ALA A 196 13.85 -0.64 -3.79
C ALA A 196 15.08 -0.29 -2.96
N LEU A 197 16.10 -1.16 -2.97
CA LEU A 197 17.38 -0.94 -2.28
C LEU A 197 18.32 0.03 -2.99
N LYS A 198 18.06 0.40 -4.26
CA LYS A 198 18.87 1.37 -5.04
C LYS A 198 18.22 2.75 -5.17
N CYS A 199 17.10 2.97 -4.49
CA CYS A 199 16.43 4.26 -4.48
C CYS A 199 17.21 5.26 -3.63
N HIS A 200 18.00 6.13 -4.27
CA HIS A 200 18.85 7.14 -3.64
C HIS A 200 18.57 8.51 -4.28
N PRO A 201 18.77 9.63 -3.58
CA PRO A 201 18.65 10.95 -4.19
C PRO A 201 19.57 11.10 -5.41
N GLY A 202 19.04 11.60 -6.53
CA GLY A 202 19.77 11.77 -7.78
C GLY A 202 19.29 10.82 -8.88
N PRO A 203 20.14 9.89 -9.37
CA PRO A 203 19.81 9.06 -10.53
C PRO A 203 18.74 8.01 -10.23
N TYR A 204 17.78 7.86 -11.14
CA TYR A 204 16.81 6.76 -11.11
C TYR A 204 17.38 5.53 -11.79
N THR A 205 17.55 4.44 -11.03
CA THR A 205 18.09 3.17 -11.53
C THR A 205 16.98 2.12 -11.54
N ILE A 206 16.60 1.65 -12.72
CA ILE A 206 15.64 0.55 -12.88
C ILE A 206 16.43 -0.74 -13.12
N ILE A 207 16.12 -1.80 -12.37
CA ILE A 207 16.73 -3.12 -12.59
C ILE A 207 15.73 -3.99 -13.35
N LEU A 208 15.93 -4.10 -14.65
CA LEU A 208 15.18 -5.03 -15.48
C LEU A 208 16.05 -6.26 -15.78
N ASN A 209 15.78 -7.36 -15.09
CA ASN A 209 16.28 -8.64 -15.55
C ASN A 209 15.38 -9.10 -16.70
N LEU A 210 15.89 -8.96 -17.92
CA LEU A 210 15.29 -9.61 -19.09
C LEU A 210 15.45 -11.12 -18.91
N MET A 211 14.48 -11.77 -18.28
CA MET A 211 14.28 -13.19 -18.54
C MET A 211 13.92 -13.30 -20.01
N LYS A 212 14.88 -13.75 -20.84
CA LYS A 212 14.56 -14.29 -22.16
C LYS A 212 13.62 -15.46 -21.89
N SER A 213 12.32 -15.23 -22.01
CA SER A 213 11.37 -16.33 -22.20
C SER A 213 11.87 -17.07 -23.41
N LYS A 214 12.46 -18.26 -23.20
CA LYS A 214 12.65 -19.22 -24.29
C LYS A 214 11.23 -19.61 -24.71
N PHE A 215 10.73 -18.94 -25.74
CA PHE A 215 9.61 -19.43 -26.52
C PHE A 215 10.00 -20.75 -27.20
#